data_AF-A0A9E7D2V5-F1
#
_entry.id   AF-A0A9E7D2V5-F1
#
_cell.length_a   1.000
_cell.length_b   1.000
_cell.length_c   1.000
_cell.angle_alpha   90.00
_cell.angle_beta   90.00
_cell.angle_gamma   90.00
#
_symmetry.space_group_name_H-M   'P 1'
#
loop_
_entity.id
_entity.type
_entity.pdbx_description
1 polymer ?
#
loop_
_entity_poly.entity_id
_entity_poly.type
_entity_poly.pdbx_seq_one_letter_code
_entity_poly.pdbx_strand_id
1 'polypeptide(L)'
;MTPNPRKLDPAWLALLGAAGVLVLVILWLMSGRAPPPAPIATAEPDRIAPMAERLDAALIRLTAAEATLRLLSDRPAGDPAALVALERQTAANRAAGDAALAERLAALEATLNARISQAIATLDAGGAARLDQRLATLEAGLTGRIGAARAAGEAAEQAQATRLAALDQARLTGEASLGQRMTNLESTLLQRLAAIEASAAQRLAPLEQALQRLGAAEARTERLAAIDALRALLDAGQPLAPALSRLGQAPPPALARFASLAPPTEPALRLSFEEALRQARSAAQEGALPRLNSLLTIRRGEDVVWGDATEANVERARRALEAGDVEGALGHLSRLPESLRQGMRAWLDEAQALAAARFALRALAGG
;
A
#
# COMPACT_ATOMS: atom_id res chain seq x y z
N MET A 1 17.73 9.92 22.50
CA MET A 1 16.33 10.20 22.85
C MET A 1 15.99 11.60 22.38
N THR A 2 15.50 11.73 21.16
CA THR A 2 15.08 13.01 20.56
C THR A 2 13.56 13.13 20.66
N PRO A 3 13.02 14.27 21.14
CA PRO A 3 11.58 14.41 21.37
C PRO A 3 10.81 14.54 20.05
N ASN A 4 9.66 13.87 20.01
CA ASN A 4 8.79 13.76 18.86
C ASN A 4 8.03 15.09 18.64
N PRO A 5 7.95 15.66 17.42
CA PRO A 5 7.22 16.88 17.17
C PRO A 5 5.70 16.64 17.27
N ARG A 6 5.04 17.40 18.16
CA ARG A 6 3.59 17.38 18.33
C ARG A 6 2.92 17.90 17.06
N LYS A 7 2.12 17.03 16.42
CA LYS A 7 1.26 17.37 15.29
C LYS A 7 0.17 18.32 15.78
N LEU A 8 0.11 19.51 15.19
CA LEU A 8 -0.98 20.48 15.40
C LEU A 8 -2.25 19.96 14.73
N ASP A 9 -3.33 19.95 15.52
CA ASP A 9 -4.62 19.40 15.13
C ASP A 9 -5.32 20.35 14.13
N PRO A 10 -5.72 19.87 12.93
CA PRO A 10 -6.33 20.72 11.88
C PRO A 10 -7.64 21.40 12.30
N ALA A 11 -8.26 20.97 13.39
CA ALA A 11 -9.44 21.63 13.96
C ALA A 11 -9.16 23.07 14.43
N TRP A 12 -7.92 23.40 14.81
CA TRP A 12 -7.56 24.73 15.30
C TRP A 12 -7.50 25.80 14.18
N LEU A 13 -7.18 25.38 12.96
CA LEU A 13 -7.14 26.26 11.79
C LEU A 13 -8.54 26.64 11.28
N ALA A 14 -9.52 25.75 11.44
CA ALA A 14 -10.91 26.05 11.08
C ALA A 14 -11.55 27.10 12.00
N LEU A 15 -11.17 27.13 13.28
CA LEU A 15 -11.71 28.05 14.28
C LEU A 15 -11.20 29.50 14.09
N LEU A 16 -9.96 29.68 13.63
CA LEU A 16 -9.41 31.00 13.30
C LEU A 16 -10.05 31.61 12.03
N GLY A 17 -10.44 30.79 11.06
CA GLY A 17 -11.08 31.26 9.82
C GLY A 17 -12.49 31.83 10.07
N ALA A 18 -13.26 31.22 10.96
CA ALA A 18 -14.62 31.68 11.27
C ALA A 18 -14.66 33.03 12.01
N ALA A 19 -13.66 33.30 12.86
CA ALA A 19 -13.57 34.55 13.61
C ALA A 19 -13.27 35.77 12.69
N GLY A 20 -12.50 35.59 11.62
CA GLY A 20 -12.14 36.66 10.69
C GLY A 20 -13.33 37.17 9.86
N VAL A 21 -14.24 36.29 9.47
CA VAL A 21 -15.41 36.64 8.64
C VAL A 21 -16.43 37.46 9.44
N LEU A 22 -16.60 37.18 10.73
CA LEU A 22 -17.54 37.88 11.59
C LEU A 22 -17.16 39.35 11.80
N VAL A 23 -15.86 39.64 11.93
CA VAL A 23 -15.35 41.02 12.12
C VAL A 23 -15.56 41.87 10.87
N LEU A 24 -15.49 41.27 9.68
CA LEU A 24 -15.64 41.96 8.39
C LEU A 24 -17.10 42.36 8.11
N VAL A 25 -18.07 41.54 8.55
CA VAL A 25 -19.50 41.84 8.41
C VAL A 25 -19.94 42.97 9.34
N ILE A 26 -19.40 43.02 10.56
CA ILE A 26 -19.71 44.09 11.53
C ILE A 26 -19.18 45.44 11.03
N LEU A 27 -18.01 45.47 10.40
CA LEU A 27 -17.42 46.71 9.87
C LEU A 27 -18.21 47.27 8.67
N TRP A 28 -18.81 46.39 7.87
CA TRP A 28 -19.62 46.79 6.72
C TRP A 28 -20.97 47.39 7.13
N LEU A 29 -21.61 46.86 8.18
CA LEU A 29 -22.91 47.37 8.64
C LEU A 29 -22.84 48.78 9.27
N MET A 30 -21.68 49.19 9.79
CA MET A 30 -21.51 50.53 10.38
C MET A 30 -21.30 51.65 9.35
N SER A 31 -21.22 51.33 8.04
CA SER A 31 -20.78 52.28 7.00
C SER A 31 -21.90 52.87 6.12
N GLY A 32 -23.18 52.54 6.36
CA GLY A 32 -24.32 52.99 5.53
C GLY A 32 -25.02 54.26 6.03
N ARG A 33 -24.77 55.41 5.38
CA ARG A 33 -25.33 56.75 5.62
C ARG A 33 -26.79 56.92 5.17
N ALA A 34 -27.55 57.76 5.89
CA ALA A 34 -28.89 58.26 5.54
C ALA A 34 -28.86 59.57 4.70
N PRO A 35 -29.85 59.82 3.81
CA PRO A 35 -30.06 61.14 3.19
C PRO A 35 -31.20 61.99 3.84
N PRO A 36 -31.15 63.33 3.73
CA PRO A 36 -31.98 64.30 4.48
C PRO A 36 -33.31 64.72 3.78
N PRO A 37 -34.27 65.34 4.52
CA PRO A 37 -35.52 65.88 3.97
C PRO A 37 -35.56 67.43 3.88
N ALA A 38 -36.27 67.99 2.88
CA ALA A 38 -36.90 69.33 2.85
C ALA A 38 -37.53 69.63 1.45
N PRO A 39 -38.41 70.65 1.26
CA PRO A 39 -39.32 71.34 2.19
C PRO A 39 -40.78 71.50 1.66
N ILE A 40 -41.66 71.95 2.56
CA ILE A 40 -43.08 72.33 2.37
C ILE A 40 -43.15 73.79 1.87
N ALA A 41 -44.00 74.06 0.86
CA ALA A 41 -44.33 75.42 0.42
C ALA A 41 -45.75 75.81 0.88
N THR A 42 -45.82 76.99 1.47
CA THR A 42 -46.94 77.63 2.15
C THR A 42 -47.95 78.29 1.20
N ALA A 43 -49.20 78.34 1.65
CA ALA A 43 -50.34 79.02 1.03
C ALA A 43 -50.21 80.55 1.03
N GLU A 44 -50.74 81.19 -0.02
CA GLU A 44 -50.78 82.66 -0.18
C GLU A 44 -52.25 83.17 -0.11
N PRO A 45 -52.57 84.14 0.78
CA PRO A 45 -53.93 84.54 1.16
C PRO A 45 -54.47 85.78 0.40
N ASP A 46 -54.32 85.84 -0.92
CA ASP A 46 -54.54 87.07 -1.70
C ASP A 46 -55.95 87.26 -2.28
N ARG A 47 -56.97 86.61 -1.68
CA ARG A 47 -58.35 86.58 -2.21
C ARG A 47 -59.37 87.44 -1.47
N ILE A 48 -58.98 88.19 -0.44
CA ILE A 48 -59.93 88.95 0.40
C ILE A 48 -60.04 90.42 -0.04
N ALA A 49 -59.07 90.95 -0.80
CA ALA A 49 -59.10 92.34 -1.31
C ALA A 49 -60.25 92.68 -2.30
N PRO A 50 -60.67 91.82 -3.27
CA PRO A 50 -61.65 92.23 -4.29
C PRO A 50 -63.11 92.21 -3.79
N MET A 51 -63.34 91.84 -2.52
CA MET A 51 -64.68 91.77 -1.94
C MET A 51 -65.06 93.07 -1.21
N ALA A 52 -64.07 93.83 -0.72
CA ALA A 52 -64.27 95.16 -0.14
C ALA A 52 -64.66 96.19 -1.22
N GLU A 53 -64.00 96.15 -2.39
CA GLU A 53 -64.25 97.07 -3.51
C GLU A 53 -65.65 96.89 -4.14
N ARG A 54 -66.23 95.68 -4.02
CA ARG A 54 -67.60 95.38 -4.49
C ARG A 54 -68.69 95.92 -3.57
N LEU A 55 -68.40 96.15 -2.29
CA LEU A 55 -69.37 96.70 -1.34
C LEU A 55 -69.54 98.22 -1.51
N ASP A 56 -68.43 98.94 -1.77
CA ASP A 56 -68.47 100.38 -2.03
C ASP A 56 -69.20 100.71 -3.34
N ALA A 57 -69.00 99.91 -4.39
CA ALA A 57 -69.72 100.08 -5.64
C ALA A 57 -71.23 99.83 -5.51
N ALA A 58 -71.66 99.01 -4.55
CA ALA A 58 -73.08 98.74 -4.30
C ALA A 58 -73.76 99.90 -3.53
N LEU A 59 -73.07 100.53 -2.58
CA LEU A 59 -73.59 101.68 -1.81
C LEU A 59 -73.82 102.90 -2.71
N ILE A 60 -72.91 103.17 -3.66
CA ILE A 60 -73.05 104.28 -4.62
C ILE A 60 -74.30 104.09 -5.50
N ARG A 61 -74.59 102.85 -5.92
CA ARG A 61 -75.78 102.54 -6.74
C ARG A 61 -77.09 102.74 -5.98
N LEU A 62 -77.10 102.49 -4.66
CA LEU A 62 -78.30 102.70 -3.84
C LEU A 62 -78.62 104.19 -3.69
N THR A 63 -77.60 105.03 -3.48
CA THR A 63 -77.78 106.50 -3.37
C THR A 63 -78.24 107.16 -4.68
N ALA A 64 -77.81 106.63 -5.84
CA ALA A 64 -78.26 107.10 -7.14
C ALA A 64 -79.73 106.71 -7.45
N ALA A 65 -80.20 105.58 -6.91
CA ALA A 65 -81.58 105.13 -7.04
C ALA A 65 -82.55 105.96 -6.16
N GLU A 66 -82.14 106.40 -4.97
CA GLU A 66 -82.95 107.30 -4.14
C GLU A 66 -83.12 108.71 -4.75
N ALA A 67 -82.09 109.24 -5.42
CA ALA A 67 -82.17 110.54 -6.09
C ALA A 67 -83.15 110.53 -7.29
N THR A 68 -83.25 109.40 -8.00
CA THR A 68 -84.15 109.24 -9.15
C THR A 68 -85.61 109.05 -8.75
N LEU A 69 -85.89 108.47 -7.57
CA LEU A 69 -87.25 108.34 -7.05
C LEU A 69 -87.84 109.69 -6.60
N ARG A 70 -87.03 110.61 -6.04
CA ARG A 70 -87.49 111.97 -5.69
C ARG A 70 -87.78 112.85 -6.91
N LEU A 71 -87.13 112.60 -8.03
CA LEU A 71 -87.34 113.35 -9.28
C LEU A 71 -88.62 112.92 -10.04
N LEU A 72 -89.17 111.74 -9.70
CA LEU A 72 -90.41 111.22 -10.29
C LEU A 72 -91.67 111.59 -9.49
N SER A 73 -91.57 112.07 -8.24
CA SER A 73 -92.74 112.43 -7.42
C SER A 73 -93.35 113.81 -7.73
N ASP A 74 -92.62 114.71 -8.40
CA ASP A 74 -93.07 116.09 -8.70
C ASP A 74 -93.54 116.30 -10.16
N ARG A 75 -93.74 115.22 -10.94
CA ARG A 75 -94.10 115.36 -12.36
C ARG A 75 -95.62 115.19 -12.59
N PRO A 76 -96.34 116.24 -13.02
CA PRO A 76 -97.79 116.18 -13.24
C PRO A 76 -98.16 115.25 -14.39
N ALA A 77 -99.28 114.56 -14.20
CA ALA A 77 -99.83 113.52 -15.05
C ALA A 77 -100.42 114.03 -16.38
N GLY A 78 -100.29 113.22 -17.42
CA GLY A 78 -101.20 113.23 -18.57
C GLY A 78 -100.60 113.73 -19.89
N ASP A 79 -99.65 113.00 -20.48
CA ASP A 79 -99.31 113.16 -21.91
C ASP A 79 -99.20 111.78 -22.61
N PRO A 80 -100.20 111.36 -23.41
CA PRO A 80 -100.22 110.06 -24.08
C PRO A 80 -99.14 109.87 -25.15
N ALA A 81 -98.45 110.94 -25.58
CA ALA A 81 -97.35 110.85 -26.54
C ALA A 81 -96.04 110.28 -25.92
N ALA A 82 -95.85 110.43 -24.60
CA ALA A 82 -94.66 109.95 -23.90
C ALA A 82 -94.66 108.42 -23.68
N LEU A 83 -95.84 107.78 -23.60
CA LEU A 83 -95.98 106.34 -23.41
C LEU A 83 -95.55 105.54 -24.66
N VAL A 84 -95.83 106.04 -25.86
CA VAL A 84 -95.42 105.39 -27.14
C VAL A 84 -93.89 105.47 -27.35
N ALA A 85 -93.25 106.53 -26.87
CA ALA A 85 -91.79 106.66 -26.90
C ALA A 85 -91.10 105.66 -25.95
N LEU A 86 -91.68 105.46 -24.75
CA LEU A 86 -91.15 104.50 -23.77
C LEU A 86 -91.29 103.04 -24.24
N GLU A 87 -92.39 102.69 -24.93
CA GLU A 87 -92.57 101.36 -25.52
C GLU A 87 -91.54 101.05 -26.62
N ARG A 88 -91.23 102.03 -27.50
CA ARG A 88 -90.16 101.85 -28.49
C ARG A 88 -88.78 101.71 -27.84
N GLN A 89 -88.52 102.48 -26.78
CA GLN A 89 -87.23 102.42 -26.09
C GLN A 89 -87.05 101.11 -25.30
N THR A 90 -88.12 100.58 -24.71
CA THR A 90 -88.09 99.28 -24.02
C THR A 90 -87.97 98.10 -25.00
N ALA A 91 -88.59 98.16 -26.18
CA ALA A 91 -88.41 97.15 -27.23
C ALA A 91 -86.97 97.15 -27.81
N ALA A 92 -86.40 98.33 -28.06
CA ALA A 92 -85.00 98.47 -28.50
C ALA A 92 -84.01 97.96 -27.44
N ASN A 93 -84.26 98.25 -26.16
CA ASN A 93 -83.42 97.75 -25.06
C ASN A 93 -83.51 96.23 -24.89
N ARG A 94 -84.68 95.61 -25.11
CA ARG A 94 -84.78 94.13 -25.13
C ARG A 94 -84.00 93.52 -26.29
N ALA A 95 -84.16 94.03 -27.51
CA ALA A 95 -83.42 93.53 -28.67
C ALA A 95 -81.90 93.67 -28.51
N ALA A 96 -81.42 94.78 -27.93
CA ALA A 96 -80.01 94.97 -27.62
C ALA A 96 -79.51 94.03 -26.49
N GLY A 97 -80.36 93.79 -25.48
CA GLY A 97 -80.07 92.82 -24.41
C GLY A 97 -79.97 91.39 -24.93
N ASP A 98 -80.90 90.97 -25.80
CA ASP A 98 -80.93 89.64 -26.40
C ASP A 98 -79.74 89.43 -27.35
N ALA A 99 -79.36 90.43 -28.13
CA ALA A 99 -78.16 90.39 -28.97
C ALA A 99 -76.86 90.28 -28.14
N ALA A 100 -76.74 91.04 -27.06
CA ALA A 100 -75.59 90.98 -26.17
C ALA A 100 -75.48 89.63 -25.41
N LEU A 101 -76.63 89.02 -25.07
CA LEU A 101 -76.66 87.68 -24.48
C LEU A 101 -76.26 86.60 -25.49
N ALA A 102 -76.74 86.68 -26.74
CA ALA A 102 -76.34 85.77 -27.81
C ALA A 102 -74.83 85.84 -28.09
N GLU A 103 -74.27 87.04 -28.13
CA GLU A 103 -72.83 87.25 -28.33
C GLU A 103 -72.00 86.73 -27.15
N ARG A 104 -72.47 86.93 -25.91
CA ARG A 104 -71.84 86.34 -24.71
C ARG A 104 -71.89 84.82 -24.70
N LEU A 105 -73.01 84.23 -25.11
CA LEU A 105 -73.15 82.77 -25.22
C LEU A 105 -72.21 82.21 -26.29
N ALA A 106 -72.16 82.83 -27.47
CA ALA A 106 -71.24 82.43 -28.53
C ALA A 106 -69.76 82.56 -28.11
N ALA A 107 -69.40 83.62 -27.39
CA ALA A 107 -68.06 83.80 -26.85
C ALA A 107 -67.72 82.76 -25.78
N LEU A 108 -68.65 82.44 -24.88
CA LEU A 108 -68.48 81.39 -23.87
C LEU A 108 -68.33 80.01 -24.51
N GLU A 109 -69.15 79.70 -25.51
CA GLU A 109 -69.11 78.43 -26.25
C GLU A 109 -67.78 78.27 -27.00
N ALA A 110 -67.30 79.33 -27.67
CA ALA A 110 -65.99 79.34 -28.30
C ALA A 110 -64.85 79.15 -27.29
N THR A 111 -64.94 79.80 -26.12
CA THR A 111 -63.94 79.67 -25.05
C THR A 111 -63.95 78.27 -24.44
N LEU A 112 -65.13 77.66 -24.27
CA LEU A 112 -65.27 76.29 -23.77
C LEU A 112 -64.71 75.28 -24.78
N ASN A 113 -65.03 75.42 -26.07
CA ASN A 113 -64.49 74.55 -27.12
C ASN A 113 -62.96 74.68 -27.23
N ALA A 114 -62.42 75.90 -27.09
CA ALA A 114 -60.97 76.11 -27.02
C ALA A 114 -60.34 75.44 -25.79
N ARG A 115 -60.99 75.51 -24.62
CA ARG A 115 -60.51 74.84 -23.40
C ARG A 115 -60.59 73.32 -23.49
N ILE A 116 -61.67 72.78 -24.06
CA ILE A 116 -61.85 71.33 -24.24
C ILE A 116 -60.80 70.79 -25.21
N SER A 117 -60.59 71.44 -26.35
CA SER A 117 -59.56 71.04 -27.32
C SER A 117 -58.14 71.13 -26.74
N GLN A 118 -57.84 72.18 -25.97
CA GLN A 118 -56.57 72.29 -25.26
C GLN A 118 -56.39 71.18 -24.21
N ALA A 119 -57.44 70.87 -23.44
CA ALA A 119 -57.40 69.81 -22.43
C ALA A 119 -57.15 68.43 -23.07
N ILE A 120 -57.86 68.11 -24.17
CA ILE A 120 -57.67 66.87 -24.92
C ILE A 120 -56.23 66.75 -25.43
N ALA A 121 -55.69 67.81 -26.06
CA ALA A 121 -54.32 67.80 -26.57
C ALA A 121 -53.28 67.59 -25.46
N THR A 122 -53.47 68.19 -24.28
CA THR A 122 -52.56 68.00 -23.14
C THR A 122 -52.64 66.60 -22.53
N LEU A 123 -53.84 66.00 -22.50
CA LEU A 123 -54.06 64.64 -22.02
C LEU A 123 -53.44 63.60 -22.96
N ASP A 124 -53.61 63.77 -24.27
CA ASP A 124 -53.04 62.86 -25.27
C ASP A 124 -51.51 62.94 -25.30
N ALA A 125 -50.95 64.16 -25.33
CA ALA A 125 -49.50 64.35 -25.31
C ALA A 125 -48.86 63.88 -23.99
N GLY A 126 -49.48 64.19 -22.84
CA GLY A 126 -49.02 63.76 -21.53
C GLY A 126 -49.17 62.25 -21.30
N GLY A 127 -50.23 61.65 -21.83
CA GLY A 127 -50.48 60.21 -21.79
C GLY A 127 -49.47 59.42 -22.61
N ALA A 128 -49.23 59.83 -23.86
CA ALA A 128 -48.23 59.22 -24.74
C ALA A 128 -46.82 59.30 -24.13
N ALA A 129 -46.39 60.47 -23.68
CA ALA A 129 -45.06 60.65 -23.08
C ALA A 129 -44.85 59.80 -21.81
N ARG A 130 -45.90 59.64 -20.97
CA ARG A 130 -45.84 58.77 -19.79
C ARG A 130 -45.75 57.29 -20.16
N LEU A 131 -46.46 56.85 -21.19
CA LEU A 131 -46.38 55.46 -21.68
C LEU A 131 -45.00 55.17 -22.26
N ASP A 132 -44.45 56.07 -23.07
CA ASP A 132 -43.10 55.94 -23.63
C ASP A 132 -42.04 55.88 -22.52
N GLN A 133 -42.15 56.72 -21.49
CA GLN A 133 -41.24 56.68 -20.35
C GLN A 133 -41.33 55.34 -19.58
N ARG A 134 -42.55 54.81 -19.40
CA ARG A 134 -42.75 53.50 -18.75
C ARG A 134 -42.20 52.36 -19.61
N LEU A 135 -42.42 52.39 -20.91
CA LEU A 135 -41.86 51.42 -21.86
C LEU A 135 -40.33 51.46 -21.82
N ALA A 136 -39.71 52.64 -21.93
CA ALA A 136 -38.26 52.79 -21.84
C ALA A 136 -37.68 52.28 -20.50
N THR A 137 -38.38 52.54 -19.39
CA THR A 137 -37.96 52.03 -18.07
C THR A 137 -38.07 50.51 -17.97
N LEU A 138 -39.16 49.93 -18.50
CA LEU A 138 -39.35 48.48 -18.55
C LEU A 138 -38.33 47.81 -19.46
N GLU A 139 -38.07 48.37 -20.64
CA GLU A 139 -37.05 47.89 -21.59
C GLU A 139 -35.66 47.94 -20.96
N ALA A 140 -35.27 49.05 -20.34
CA ALA A 140 -33.99 49.15 -19.64
C ALA A 140 -33.90 48.15 -18.48
N GLY A 141 -34.99 47.96 -17.73
CA GLY A 141 -35.08 46.96 -16.66
C GLY A 141 -34.95 45.52 -17.17
N LEU A 142 -35.60 45.18 -18.29
CA LEU A 142 -35.50 43.86 -18.90
C LEU A 142 -34.11 43.59 -19.47
N THR A 143 -33.52 44.56 -20.18
CA THR A 143 -32.15 44.45 -20.69
C THR A 143 -31.15 44.28 -19.54
N GLY A 144 -31.32 45.03 -18.45
CA GLY A 144 -30.51 44.88 -17.24
C GLY A 144 -30.65 43.49 -16.60
N ARG A 145 -31.89 42.96 -16.50
CA ARG A 145 -32.14 41.61 -15.97
C ARG A 145 -31.56 40.52 -16.87
N ILE A 146 -31.64 40.67 -18.19
CA ILE A 146 -31.04 39.73 -19.16
C ILE A 146 -29.51 39.74 -19.03
N GLY A 147 -28.89 40.92 -18.92
CA GLY A 147 -27.45 41.06 -18.70
C GLY A 147 -27.00 40.41 -17.39
N ALA A 148 -27.72 40.67 -16.29
CA ALA A 148 -27.43 40.05 -14.99
C ALA A 148 -27.61 38.53 -15.00
N ALA A 149 -28.67 38.02 -15.64
CA ALA A 149 -28.90 36.58 -15.78
C ALA A 149 -27.80 35.90 -16.61
N ARG A 150 -27.32 36.55 -17.68
CA ARG A 150 -26.20 36.06 -18.49
C ARG A 150 -24.90 35.99 -17.68
N ALA A 151 -24.56 37.07 -16.98
CA ALA A 151 -23.37 37.11 -16.13
C ALA A 151 -23.42 36.08 -14.98
N ALA A 152 -24.61 35.87 -14.40
CA ALA A 152 -24.82 34.83 -13.40
C ALA A 152 -24.67 33.41 -13.98
N GLY A 153 -25.16 33.19 -15.21
CA GLY A 153 -24.96 31.93 -15.94
C GLY A 153 -23.49 31.64 -16.21
N GLU A 154 -22.75 32.61 -16.75
CA GLU A 154 -21.31 32.50 -17.03
C GLU A 154 -20.50 32.24 -15.74
N ALA A 155 -20.83 32.93 -14.64
CA ALA A 155 -20.21 32.71 -13.35
C ALA A 155 -20.51 31.30 -12.79
N ALA A 156 -21.74 30.80 -12.96
CA ALA A 156 -22.12 29.46 -12.54
C ALA A 156 -21.39 28.37 -13.36
N GLU A 157 -21.26 28.55 -14.67
CA GLU A 157 -20.51 27.66 -15.56
C GLU A 157 -19.02 27.63 -15.19
N GLN A 158 -18.40 28.80 -14.94
CA GLN A 158 -17.02 28.87 -14.47
C GLN A 158 -16.82 28.20 -13.10
N ALA A 159 -17.76 28.39 -12.17
CA ALA A 159 -17.73 27.71 -10.87
C ALA A 159 -17.89 26.19 -11.00
N GLN A 160 -18.68 25.71 -11.97
CA GLN A 160 -18.80 24.28 -12.25
C GLN A 160 -17.53 23.72 -12.89
N ALA A 161 -16.95 24.41 -13.88
CA ALA A 161 -15.71 24.00 -14.54
C ALA A 161 -14.54 23.89 -13.56
N THR A 162 -14.39 24.86 -12.66
CA THR A 162 -13.36 24.84 -11.61
C THR A 162 -13.57 23.71 -10.59
N ARG A 163 -14.82 23.40 -10.22
CA ARG A 163 -15.14 22.25 -9.36
C ARG A 163 -14.81 20.92 -10.03
N LEU A 164 -15.13 20.76 -11.32
CA LEU A 164 -14.80 19.55 -12.07
C LEU A 164 -13.29 19.36 -12.18
N ALA A 165 -12.55 20.42 -12.52
CA ALA A 165 -11.08 20.38 -12.58
C ALA A 165 -10.45 20.01 -11.22
N ALA A 166 -11.00 20.53 -10.11
CA ALA A 166 -10.53 20.19 -8.77
C ALA A 166 -10.83 18.73 -8.40
N LEU A 167 -11.98 18.20 -8.79
CA LEU A 167 -12.33 16.78 -8.58
C LEU A 167 -11.42 15.86 -9.40
N ASP A 168 -11.14 16.20 -10.66
CA ASP A 168 -10.24 15.43 -11.51
C ASP A 168 -8.81 15.42 -10.94
N GLN A 169 -8.33 16.56 -10.45
CA GLN A 169 -7.02 16.65 -9.80
C GLN A 169 -6.97 15.84 -8.48
N ALA A 170 -8.03 15.89 -7.67
CA ALA A 170 -8.14 15.10 -6.45
C ALA A 170 -8.17 13.59 -6.76
N ARG A 171 -8.83 13.19 -7.85
CA ARG A 171 -8.86 11.80 -8.30
C ARG A 171 -7.49 11.32 -8.75
N LEU A 172 -6.78 12.07 -9.60
CA LEU A 172 -5.45 11.72 -10.08
C LEU A 172 -4.43 11.60 -8.94
N THR A 173 -4.47 12.53 -7.98
CA THR A 173 -3.60 12.48 -6.79
C THR A 173 -3.95 11.31 -5.87
N GLY A 174 -5.23 11.01 -5.70
CA GLY A 174 -5.71 9.81 -5.00
C GLY A 174 -5.20 8.52 -5.65
N GLU A 175 -5.40 8.36 -6.96
CA GLU A 175 -4.95 7.20 -7.73
C GLU A 175 -3.43 7.02 -7.66
N ALA A 176 -2.65 8.10 -7.80
CA ALA A 176 -1.20 8.06 -7.65
C ALA A 176 -0.75 7.61 -6.24
N SER A 177 -1.44 8.11 -5.19
CA SER A 177 -1.13 7.72 -3.82
C SER A 177 -1.44 6.26 -3.51
N LEU A 178 -2.50 5.71 -4.12
CA LEU A 178 -2.86 4.30 -4.00
C LEU A 178 -1.87 3.42 -4.76
N GLY A 179 -1.46 3.81 -5.97
CA GLY A 179 -0.41 3.13 -6.73
C GLY A 179 0.88 3.02 -5.93
N GLN A 180 1.36 4.13 -5.36
CA GLN A 180 2.57 4.12 -4.54
C GLN A 180 2.46 3.23 -3.30
N ARG A 181 1.29 3.22 -2.63
CA ARG A 181 1.05 2.35 -1.48
C ARG A 181 1.06 0.87 -1.88
N MET A 182 0.47 0.50 -3.03
CA MET A 182 0.51 -0.87 -3.53
C MET A 182 1.93 -1.32 -3.83
N THR A 183 2.72 -0.53 -4.55
CA THR A 183 4.14 -0.87 -4.85
C THR A 183 4.98 -0.98 -3.56
N ASN A 184 4.74 -0.12 -2.57
CA ASN A 184 5.43 -0.20 -1.28
C ASN A 184 5.04 -1.47 -0.49
N LEU A 185 3.76 -1.86 -0.50
CA LEU A 185 3.30 -3.09 0.13
C LEU A 185 3.86 -4.33 -0.59
N GLU A 186 3.82 -4.36 -1.92
CA GLU A 186 4.39 -5.42 -2.74
C GLU A 186 5.88 -5.62 -2.46
N SER A 187 6.67 -4.54 -2.48
CA SER A 187 8.10 -4.60 -2.16
C SER A 187 8.37 -5.08 -0.73
N THR A 188 7.55 -4.65 0.25
CA THR A 188 7.65 -5.12 1.64
C THR A 188 7.32 -6.60 1.77
N LEU A 189 6.31 -7.09 1.05
CA LEU A 189 5.93 -8.51 1.04
C LEU A 189 7.00 -9.37 0.39
N LEU A 190 7.57 -8.95 -0.74
CA LEU A 190 8.68 -9.64 -1.39
C LEU A 190 9.91 -9.71 -0.48
N GLN A 191 10.25 -8.62 0.22
CA GLN A 191 11.35 -8.61 1.20
C GLN A 191 11.08 -9.56 2.37
N ARG A 192 9.85 -9.59 2.90
CA ARG A 192 9.48 -10.51 3.98
C ARG A 192 9.53 -11.97 3.55
N LEU A 193 9.06 -12.29 2.34
CA LEU A 193 9.14 -13.64 1.79
C LEU A 193 10.60 -14.08 1.64
N ALA A 194 11.45 -13.26 1.03
CA ALA A 194 12.87 -13.56 0.87
C ALA A 194 13.58 -13.75 2.24
N ALA A 195 13.23 -12.93 3.25
CA ALA A 195 13.79 -13.07 4.60
C ALA A 195 13.33 -14.37 5.29
N ILE A 196 12.06 -14.75 5.11
CA ILE A 196 11.53 -16.02 5.64
C ILE A 196 12.22 -17.20 4.95
N GLU A 197 12.34 -17.18 3.63
CA GLU A 197 13.02 -18.22 2.83
C GLU A 197 14.49 -18.37 3.27
N ALA A 198 15.23 -17.27 3.40
CA ALA A 198 16.61 -17.30 3.87
C ALA A 198 16.71 -17.86 5.30
N SER A 199 15.79 -17.49 6.19
CA SER A 199 15.76 -18.01 7.57
C SER A 199 15.44 -19.51 7.63
N ALA A 200 14.59 -20.00 6.72
CA ALA A 200 14.25 -21.42 6.61
C ALA A 200 15.44 -22.22 6.08
N ALA A 201 16.11 -21.74 5.02
CA ALA A 201 17.31 -22.36 4.49
C ALA A 201 18.43 -22.45 5.55
N GLN A 202 18.61 -21.38 6.34
CA GLN A 202 19.59 -21.34 7.43
C GLN A 202 19.30 -22.36 8.54
N ARG A 203 18.02 -22.70 8.78
CA ARG A 203 17.61 -23.71 9.77
C ARG A 203 17.68 -25.14 9.24
N LEU A 204 17.45 -25.34 7.95
CA LEU A 204 17.46 -26.67 7.32
C LEU A 204 18.87 -27.21 7.10
N ALA A 205 19.82 -26.37 6.66
CA ALA A 205 21.20 -26.78 6.41
C ALA A 205 21.89 -27.53 7.58
N PRO A 206 21.82 -27.07 8.85
CA PRO A 206 22.44 -27.81 9.97
C PRO A 206 21.71 -29.11 10.29
N LEU A 207 20.40 -29.21 10.05
CA LEU A 207 19.63 -30.44 10.25
C LEU A 207 20.02 -31.50 9.21
N GLU A 208 20.13 -31.12 7.95
CA GLU A 208 20.62 -31.99 6.88
C GLU A 208 22.04 -32.48 7.18
N GLN A 209 22.92 -31.58 7.63
CA GLN A 209 24.28 -31.96 8.02
C GLN A 209 24.30 -32.89 9.25
N ALA A 210 23.41 -32.70 10.21
CA ALA A 210 23.30 -33.59 11.37
C ALA A 210 22.82 -35.00 10.96
N LEU A 211 21.84 -35.09 10.05
CA LEU A 211 21.37 -36.38 9.51
C LEU A 211 22.47 -37.11 8.74
N GLN A 212 23.26 -36.40 7.93
CA GLN A 212 24.41 -36.99 7.23
C GLN A 212 25.48 -37.50 8.21
N ARG A 213 25.76 -36.76 9.29
CA ARG A 213 26.71 -37.19 10.33
C ARG A 213 26.20 -38.41 11.10
N LEU A 214 24.90 -38.48 11.36
CA LEU A 214 24.27 -39.60 12.04
C LEU A 214 24.33 -40.87 11.17
N GLY A 215 23.94 -40.77 9.89
CA GLY A 215 24.07 -41.90 8.95
C GLY A 215 25.53 -42.37 8.77
N ALA A 216 26.50 -41.44 8.75
CA ALA A 216 27.91 -41.79 8.71
C ALA A 216 28.39 -42.47 10.01
N ALA A 217 27.86 -42.08 11.17
CA ALA A 217 28.17 -42.72 12.45
C ALA A 217 27.57 -44.13 12.53
N GLU A 218 26.31 -44.30 12.11
CA GLU A 218 25.65 -45.61 12.04
C GLU A 218 26.42 -46.56 11.12
N ALA A 219 26.76 -46.13 9.90
CA ALA A 219 27.55 -46.94 8.97
C ALA A 219 28.93 -47.34 9.56
N ARG A 220 29.57 -46.47 10.34
CA ARG A 220 30.81 -46.80 11.05
C ARG A 220 30.57 -47.86 12.13
N THR A 221 29.50 -47.75 12.92
CA THR A 221 29.19 -48.75 13.94
C THR A 221 28.82 -50.11 13.36
N GLU A 222 28.06 -50.14 12.25
CA GLU A 222 27.74 -51.37 11.52
C GLU A 222 29.00 -52.02 10.95
N ARG A 223 29.91 -51.21 10.38
CA ARG A 223 31.20 -51.69 9.88
C ARG A 223 32.04 -52.30 11.00
N LEU A 224 32.13 -51.66 12.16
CA LEU A 224 32.86 -52.20 13.31
C LEU A 224 32.25 -53.53 13.78
N ALA A 225 30.92 -53.60 13.90
CA ALA A 225 30.22 -54.82 14.27
C ALA A 225 30.45 -55.96 13.25
N ALA A 226 30.50 -55.64 11.94
CA ALA A 226 30.83 -56.61 10.90
C ALA A 226 32.28 -57.12 11.01
N ILE A 227 33.24 -56.25 11.33
CA ILE A 227 34.65 -56.62 11.55
C ILE A 227 34.80 -57.51 12.79
N ASP A 228 34.12 -57.19 13.89
CA ASP A 228 34.13 -58.01 15.10
C ASP A 228 33.52 -59.40 14.86
N ALA A 229 32.42 -59.47 14.10
CA ALA A 229 31.83 -60.73 13.68
C ALA A 229 32.78 -61.56 12.81
N LEU A 230 33.48 -60.93 11.86
CA LEU A 230 34.49 -61.62 11.05
C LEU A 230 35.64 -62.16 11.88
N ARG A 231 36.10 -61.41 12.89
CA ARG A 231 37.15 -61.86 13.82
C ARG A 231 36.69 -63.09 14.60
N ALA A 232 35.49 -63.03 15.18
CA ALA A 232 34.93 -64.16 15.91
C ALA A 232 34.76 -65.41 15.03
N LEU A 233 34.29 -65.26 13.78
CA LEU A 233 34.16 -66.38 12.84
C LEU A 233 35.51 -66.96 12.42
N LEU A 234 36.51 -66.11 12.19
CA LEU A 234 37.86 -66.54 11.84
C LEU A 234 38.50 -67.34 12.98
N ASP A 235 38.38 -66.85 14.22
CA ASP A 235 38.90 -67.53 15.40
C ASP A 235 38.15 -68.84 15.69
N ALA A 236 36.84 -68.90 15.36
CA ALA A 236 36.03 -70.10 15.47
C ALA A 236 36.20 -71.11 14.32
N GLY A 237 36.94 -70.77 13.26
CA GLY A 237 37.11 -71.65 12.09
C GLY A 237 35.86 -71.78 11.22
N GLN A 238 34.97 -70.78 11.23
CA GLN A 238 33.72 -70.80 10.47
C GLN A 238 33.86 -70.07 9.13
N PRO A 239 33.07 -70.46 8.10
CA PRO A 239 33.05 -69.75 6.82
C PRO A 239 32.61 -68.29 6.98
N LEU A 240 33.28 -67.40 6.27
CA LEU A 240 33.14 -65.94 6.45
C LEU A 240 32.03 -65.32 5.59
N ALA A 241 31.41 -66.06 4.67
CA ALA A 241 30.40 -65.55 3.74
C ALA A 241 29.31 -64.64 4.38
N PRO A 242 28.65 -65.01 5.49
CA PRO A 242 27.55 -64.20 6.03
C PRO A 242 28.00 -62.86 6.64
N ALA A 243 29.26 -62.75 7.04
CA ALA A 243 29.81 -61.51 7.59
C ALA A 243 30.49 -60.66 6.50
N LEU A 244 31.10 -61.29 5.49
CA LEU A 244 31.66 -60.59 4.33
C LEU A 244 30.59 -59.85 3.52
N SER A 245 29.37 -60.40 3.42
CA SER A 245 28.27 -59.72 2.73
C SER A 245 27.81 -58.43 3.43
N ARG A 246 28.04 -58.30 4.74
CA ARG A 246 27.65 -57.11 5.53
C ARG A 246 28.62 -55.95 5.40
N LEU A 247 29.85 -56.17 4.94
CA LEU A 247 30.84 -55.10 4.76
C LEU A 247 30.48 -54.12 3.62
N GLY A 248 29.61 -54.52 2.69
CA GLY A 248 29.17 -53.67 1.57
C GLY A 248 30.27 -53.29 0.56
N GLN A 249 31.51 -53.73 0.77
CA GLN A 249 32.68 -53.47 -0.06
C GLN A 249 33.28 -54.78 -0.57
N ALA A 250 34.08 -54.70 -1.63
CA ALA A 250 34.80 -55.86 -2.15
C ALA A 250 35.74 -56.44 -1.06
N PRO A 251 35.56 -57.70 -0.64
CA PRO A 251 36.35 -58.27 0.45
C PRO A 251 37.81 -58.45 0.01
N PRO A 252 38.80 -58.20 0.89
CA PRO A 252 40.19 -58.50 0.61
C PRO A 252 40.37 -59.96 0.16
N PRO A 253 41.25 -60.25 -0.81
CA PRO A 253 41.41 -61.60 -1.36
C PRO A 253 41.81 -62.62 -0.28
N ALA A 254 42.54 -62.17 0.75
CA ALA A 254 42.93 -63.01 1.88
C ALA A 254 41.73 -63.52 2.70
N LEU A 255 40.65 -62.75 2.79
CA LEU A 255 39.40 -63.13 3.47
C LEU A 255 38.42 -63.82 2.52
N ALA A 256 38.39 -63.40 1.25
CA ALA A 256 37.52 -63.98 0.24
C ALA A 256 37.75 -65.49 0.04
N ARG A 257 39.00 -65.98 0.20
CA ARG A 257 39.31 -67.41 0.12
C ARG A 257 38.55 -68.26 1.15
N PHE A 258 38.22 -67.67 2.30
CA PHE A 258 37.51 -68.32 3.40
C PHE A 258 36.02 -67.98 3.40
N ALA A 259 35.49 -67.44 2.30
CA ALA A 259 34.06 -67.17 2.18
C ALA A 259 33.25 -68.46 2.31
N SER A 260 33.65 -69.51 1.58
CA SER A 260 32.97 -70.82 1.56
C SER A 260 33.74 -71.92 2.31
N LEU A 261 35.06 -71.78 2.45
CA LEU A 261 35.93 -72.76 3.11
C LEU A 261 36.18 -72.35 4.56
N ALA A 262 36.05 -73.30 5.48
CA ALA A 262 36.41 -73.12 6.88
C ALA A 262 37.92 -72.81 7.00
N PRO A 263 38.31 -71.67 7.60
CA PRO A 263 39.72 -71.36 7.83
C PRO A 263 40.34 -72.32 8.85
N PRO A 264 41.64 -72.65 8.75
CA PRO A 264 42.34 -73.39 9.79
C PRO A 264 42.35 -72.55 11.07
N THR A 265 41.98 -73.16 12.19
CA THR A 265 42.03 -72.49 13.49
C THR A 265 43.44 -72.57 14.07
N GLU A 266 43.80 -71.60 14.90
CA GLU A 266 45.10 -71.62 15.59
C GLU A 266 45.31 -72.88 16.44
N PRO A 267 44.33 -73.39 17.22
CA PRO A 267 44.46 -74.66 17.90
C PRO A 267 44.68 -75.84 16.94
N ALA A 268 44.02 -75.86 15.79
CA ALA A 268 44.22 -76.90 14.79
C ALA A 268 45.65 -76.88 14.23
N LEU A 269 46.19 -75.69 13.93
CA LEU A 269 47.58 -75.51 13.49
C LEU A 269 48.59 -75.96 14.54
N ARG A 270 48.33 -75.68 15.83
CA ARG A 270 49.19 -76.13 16.94
C ARG A 270 49.22 -77.64 17.05
N LEU A 271 48.06 -78.29 16.94
CA LEU A 271 47.95 -79.74 17.01
C LEU A 271 48.61 -80.44 15.82
N SER A 272 48.46 -79.88 14.61
CA SER A 272 49.03 -80.46 13.38
C SER A 272 50.53 -80.17 13.20
N PHE A 273 51.11 -79.23 13.95
CA PHE A 273 52.51 -78.81 13.82
C PHE A 273 53.50 -79.96 14.03
N GLU A 274 53.36 -80.74 15.10
CA GLU A 274 54.26 -81.85 15.41
C GLU A 274 54.16 -82.98 14.38
N GLU A 275 52.96 -83.19 13.84
CA GLU A 275 52.74 -84.17 12.78
C GLU A 275 53.40 -83.73 11.48
N ALA A 276 53.22 -82.47 11.08
CA ALA A 276 53.86 -81.89 9.91
C ALA A 276 55.40 -81.91 10.02
N LEU A 277 55.95 -81.62 11.21
CA LEU A 277 57.39 -81.73 11.47
C LEU A 277 57.90 -83.16 11.33
N ARG A 278 57.17 -84.14 11.87
CA ARG A 278 57.54 -85.56 11.77
C ARG A 278 57.56 -86.02 10.31
N GLN A 279 56.53 -85.68 9.54
CA GLN A 279 56.44 -85.97 8.11
C GLN A 279 57.56 -85.28 7.31
N ALA A 280 57.87 -84.03 7.64
CA ALA A 280 58.95 -83.30 6.98
C ALA A 280 60.33 -83.91 7.26
N ARG A 281 60.58 -84.36 8.50
CA ARG A 281 61.82 -85.05 8.87
C ARG A 281 61.96 -86.39 8.16
N SER A 282 60.90 -87.19 8.06
CA SER A 282 60.97 -88.48 7.34
C SER A 282 61.25 -88.26 5.85
N ALA A 283 60.59 -87.29 5.21
CA ALA A 283 60.84 -86.96 3.81
C ALA A 283 62.27 -86.43 3.57
N ALA A 284 62.82 -85.64 4.50
CA ALA A 284 64.19 -85.14 4.41
C ALA A 284 65.25 -86.24 4.60
N GLN A 285 64.95 -87.28 5.39
CA GLN A 285 65.84 -88.43 5.60
C GLN A 285 65.89 -89.37 4.37
N GLU A 286 64.77 -89.55 3.67
CA GLU A 286 64.72 -90.34 2.44
C GLU A 286 65.49 -89.70 1.27
N GLY A 287 65.58 -88.36 1.24
CA GLY A 287 66.32 -87.62 0.22
C GLY A 287 67.81 -87.38 0.51
N ALA A 288 68.29 -87.68 1.72
CA ALA A 288 69.66 -87.38 2.14
C ALA A 288 70.44 -88.66 2.49
N LEU A 289 71.50 -88.95 1.74
CA LEU A 289 72.52 -89.92 2.15
C LEU A 289 73.03 -89.54 3.56
N PRO A 290 73.21 -90.51 4.48
CA PRO A 290 73.42 -90.25 5.91
C PRO A 290 74.70 -89.43 6.11
N ARG A 291 74.55 -88.13 6.42
CA ARG A 291 75.67 -87.27 6.80
C ARG A 291 75.95 -87.46 8.29
N LEU A 292 77.12 -88.04 8.58
CA LEU A 292 77.71 -88.32 9.90
C LEU A 292 77.98 -87.07 10.80
N ASN A 293 77.40 -85.90 10.49
CA ASN A 293 77.65 -84.64 11.20
C ASN A 293 76.82 -84.44 12.48
N SER A 294 76.07 -85.44 12.94
CA SER A 294 75.12 -85.31 14.07
C SER A 294 75.70 -85.58 15.46
N LEU A 295 77.01 -85.77 15.60
CA LEU A 295 77.56 -86.42 16.81
C LEU A 295 78.11 -85.50 17.91
N LEU A 296 77.94 -84.17 17.85
CA LEU A 296 78.48 -83.32 18.92
C LEU A 296 77.72 -81.98 19.05
N THR A 297 76.99 -81.83 20.14
CA THR A 297 76.30 -80.60 20.57
C THR A 297 76.97 -80.06 21.83
N ILE A 298 77.48 -78.82 21.80
CA ILE A 298 78.05 -78.12 22.96
C ILE A 298 77.16 -76.92 23.28
N ARG A 299 76.52 -76.95 24.45
CA ARG A 299 75.62 -75.90 24.94
C ARG A 299 76.35 -74.96 25.91
N ARG A 300 76.23 -73.64 25.75
CA ARG A 300 76.72 -72.64 26.71
C ARG A 300 75.55 -71.75 27.15
N GLY A 301 74.87 -72.13 28.23
CA GLY A 301 73.74 -71.38 28.78
C GLY A 301 72.47 -71.46 27.92
N GLU A 302 71.87 -70.31 27.65
CA GLU A 302 70.67 -70.15 26.80
C GLU A 302 71.01 -70.24 25.29
N ASP A 303 72.29 -70.03 24.92
CA ASP A 303 72.76 -70.06 23.53
C ASP A 303 73.40 -71.40 23.16
N VAL A 304 72.92 -71.99 22.06
CA VAL A 304 73.54 -73.15 21.42
C VAL A 304 74.69 -72.66 20.56
N VAL A 305 75.91 -72.70 21.10
CA VAL A 305 77.14 -72.32 20.39
C VAL A 305 77.55 -73.39 19.37
N TRP A 306 77.20 -74.65 19.62
CA TRP A 306 77.33 -75.73 18.65
C TRP A 306 76.19 -76.75 18.80
N GLY A 307 75.38 -76.88 17.76
CA GLY A 307 74.20 -77.74 17.72
C GLY A 307 73.32 -77.45 16.52
N ASP A 308 72.33 -78.31 16.29
CA ASP A 308 71.46 -78.19 15.13
C ASP A 308 70.62 -76.91 15.22
N ALA A 309 71.05 -75.86 14.51
CA ALA A 309 70.34 -74.58 14.44
C ALA A 309 68.88 -74.74 13.98
N THR A 310 68.55 -75.86 13.33
CA THR A 310 67.19 -76.19 12.94
C THR A 310 66.31 -76.49 14.15
N GLU A 311 66.78 -77.30 15.12
CA GLU A 311 66.05 -77.62 16.36
C GLU A 311 65.79 -76.36 17.20
N ALA A 312 66.78 -75.47 17.30
CA ALA A 312 66.59 -74.20 18.00
C ALA A 312 65.52 -73.31 17.35
N ASN A 313 65.44 -73.28 16.01
CA ASN A 313 64.40 -72.55 15.29
C ASN A 313 63.02 -73.22 15.41
N VAL A 314 62.96 -74.56 15.38
CA VAL A 314 61.72 -75.32 15.60
C VAL A 314 61.15 -75.08 16.99
N GLU A 315 61.98 -75.12 18.03
CA GLU A 315 61.55 -74.88 19.41
C GLU A 315 61.07 -73.44 19.62
N ARG A 316 61.71 -72.44 18.99
CA ARG A 316 61.21 -71.05 19.00
C ARG A 316 59.88 -70.92 18.26
N ALA A 317 59.72 -71.60 17.12
CA ALA A 317 58.46 -71.62 16.39
C ALA A 317 57.34 -72.26 17.22
N ARG A 318 57.62 -73.36 17.93
CA ARG A 318 56.70 -74.00 18.86
C ARG A 318 56.25 -73.03 19.96
N ARG A 319 57.20 -72.37 20.63
CA ARG A 319 56.87 -71.38 21.68
C ARG A 319 56.06 -70.19 21.14
N ALA A 320 56.37 -69.72 19.94
CA ALA A 320 55.59 -68.67 19.29
C ALA A 320 54.15 -69.13 19.00
N LEU A 321 53.96 -70.34 18.47
CA LEU A 321 52.64 -70.95 18.30
C LEU A 321 51.92 -71.15 19.64
N GLU A 322 52.65 -71.52 20.70
CA GLU A 322 52.08 -71.69 22.03
C GLU A 322 51.53 -70.38 22.61
N ALA A 323 52.21 -69.27 22.29
CA ALA A 323 51.79 -67.91 22.60
C ALA A 323 50.73 -67.35 21.63
N GLY A 324 50.33 -68.10 20.60
CA GLY A 324 49.40 -67.68 19.56
C GLY A 324 49.98 -66.72 18.51
N ASP A 325 51.30 -66.55 18.50
CA ASP A 325 52.04 -65.75 17.52
C ASP A 325 52.40 -66.57 16.28
N VAL A 326 51.41 -66.73 15.38
CA VAL A 326 51.58 -67.44 14.11
C VAL A 326 52.58 -66.73 13.19
N GLU A 327 52.67 -65.40 13.23
CA GLU A 327 53.62 -64.62 12.40
C GLU A 327 55.06 -64.84 12.88
N GLY A 328 55.31 -64.79 14.19
CA GLY A 328 56.61 -65.14 14.78
C GLY A 328 57.02 -66.57 14.47
N ALA A 329 56.09 -67.52 14.55
CA ALA A 329 56.33 -68.91 14.18
C ALA A 329 56.76 -69.05 12.71
N LEU A 330 56.04 -68.45 11.77
CA LEU A 330 56.42 -68.42 10.35
C LEU A 330 57.79 -67.78 10.13
N GLY A 331 58.12 -66.71 10.87
CA GLY A 331 59.42 -66.07 10.84
C GLY A 331 60.57 -67.01 11.25
N HIS A 332 60.37 -67.83 12.28
CA HIS A 332 61.35 -68.84 12.70
C HIS A 332 61.46 -70.01 11.71
N LEU A 333 60.34 -70.50 11.19
CA LEU A 333 60.31 -71.61 10.24
C LEU A 333 60.90 -71.25 8.87
N SER A 334 60.85 -69.97 8.47
CA SER A 334 61.49 -69.49 7.24
C SER A 334 63.02 -69.71 7.21
N ARG A 335 63.64 -69.84 8.39
CA ARG A 335 65.10 -70.07 8.56
C ARG A 335 65.48 -71.54 8.48
N LEU A 336 64.50 -72.44 8.36
CA LEU A 336 64.76 -73.87 8.22
C LEU A 336 65.31 -74.22 6.82
N PRO A 337 66.08 -75.32 6.71
CA PRO A 337 66.52 -75.87 5.43
C PRO A 337 65.34 -76.10 4.48
N GLU A 338 65.59 -75.91 3.19
CA GLU A 338 64.56 -76.03 2.14
C GLU A 338 63.86 -77.39 2.16
N SER A 339 64.58 -78.49 2.40
CA SER A 339 64.00 -79.84 2.46
C SER A 339 62.92 -79.98 3.54
N LEU A 340 63.17 -79.43 4.74
CA LEU A 340 62.19 -79.42 5.82
C LEU A 340 61.02 -78.50 5.51
N ARG A 341 61.28 -77.32 4.93
CA ARG A 341 60.20 -76.41 4.50
C ARG A 341 59.29 -77.03 3.44
N GLN A 342 59.86 -77.79 2.49
CA GLN A 342 59.08 -78.51 1.48
C GLN A 342 58.21 -79.59 2.11
N GLY A 343 58.74 -80.35 3.09
CA GLY A 343 57.96 -81.33 3.83
C GLY A 343 56.81 -80.71 4.64
N MET A 344 57.00 -79.50 5.17
CA MET A 344 55.97 -78.77 5.92
C MET A 344 55.08 -77.87 5.05
N ARG A 345 55.19 -77.94 3.72
CA ARG A 345 54.60 -76.93 2.82
C ARG A 345 53.10 -76.73 3.03
N ALA A 346 52.34 -77.81 3.18
CA ALA A 346 50.90 -77.72 3.42
C ALA A 346 50.57 -76.94 4.71
N TRP A 347 51.27 -77.25 5.81
CA TRP A 347 51.11 -76.54 7.08
C TRP A 347 51.52 -75.06 6.97
N LEU A 348 52.62 -74.79 6.26
CA LEU A 348 53.09 -73.41 6.03
C LEU A 348 52.09 -72.59 5.21
N ASP A 349 51.49 -73.19 4.17
CA ASP A 349 50.49 -72.53 3.33
C ASP A 349 49.22 -72.19 4.13
N GLU A 350 48.75 -73.10 4.99
CA GLU A 350 47.62 -72.87 5.91
C GLU A 350 47.90 -71.76 6.94
N ALA A 351 49.06 -71.82 7.59
CA ALA A 351 49.49 -70.82 8.56
C ALA A 351 49.64 -69.43 7.93
N GLN A 352 50.22 -69.35 6.73
CA GLN A 352 50.31 -68.09 5.96
C GLN A 352 48.93 -67.58 5.54
N ALA A 353 48.01 -68.46 5.16
CA ALA A 353 46.65 -68.08 4.81
C ALA A 353 45.90 -67.46 5.99
N LEU A 354 46.02 -68.06 7.18
CA LEU A 354 45.46 -67.51 8.42
C LEU A 354 46.11 -66.18 8.81
N ALA A 355 47.44 -66.08 8.76
CA ALA A 355 48.17 -64.85 9.07
C ALA A 355 47.74 -63.69 8.12
N ALA A 356 47.65 -63.96 6.82
CA ALA A 356 47.18 -63.00 5.83
C ALA A 356 45.74 -62.54 6.08
N ALA A 357 44.84 -63.44 6.50
CA ALA A 357 43.47 -63.09 6.88
C ALA A 357 43.43 -62.19 8.13
N ARG A 358 44.19 -62.53 9.18
CA ARG A 358 44.30 -61.71 10.41
C ARG A 358 44.88 -60.33 10.12
N PHE A 359 45.86 -60.24 9.22
CA PHE A 359 46.42 -58.97 8.76
C PHE A 359 45.38 -58.14 8.00
N ALA A 360 44.65 -58.75 7.06
CA ALA A 360 43.60 -58.07 6.30
C ALA A 360 42.48 -57.51 7.20
N LEU A 361 42.09 -58.24 8.26
CA LEU A 361 41.12 -57.73 9.25
C LEU A 361 41.64 -56.51 10.02
N ARG A 362 42.90 -56.52 10.45
CA ARG A 362 43.53 -55.36 11.11
C ARG A 362 43.57 -54.15 10.18
N ALA A 363 43.89 -54.36 8.90
CA ALA A 363 43.88 -53.30 7.91
C ALA A 363 42.46 -52.72 7.70
N LEU A 364 41.42 -53.56 7.68
CA LEU A 364 40.03 -53.11 7.58
C LEU A 364 39.55 -52.33 8.81
N ALA A 365 40.08 -52.62 10.00
CA ALA A 365 39.76 -51.91 11.23
C ALA A 365 40.48 -50.56 11.34
N GLY A 366 41.66 -50.42 10.74
CA GLY A 366 42.49 -49.22 10.81
C GLY A 366 42.22 -48.16 9.72
N GLY A 367 41.45 -48.49 8.67
CA GLY A 367 41.14 -47.61 7.54
C GLY A 367 39.71 -47.09 7.52
#